data_AF-A0A0C3QKU0-F1
#
_entry.id   AF-A0A0C3QKU0-F1
#
_cell.length_a   1.000
_cell.length_b   1.000
_cell.length_c   1.000
_cell.angle_alpha   90.00
_cell.angle_beta   90.00
_cell.angle_gamma   90.00
#
_symmetry.space_group_name_H-M   'P 1'
#
loop_
_entity.id
_entity.type
_entity.pdbx_description
1 polymer ?
#
loop_
_entity_poly.entity_id
_entity_poly.type
_entity_poly.pdbx_seq_one_letter_code
_entity_poly.pdbx_strand_id
1 'polypeptide(L)'
;MQAVYIVILFFSIVQALSIPAVGPSASLLAIARRSGPSKVAALDTRACKIPDYNPGPVSVSLPDFDPEKAQVYRYRKQQSVNLGSWFVHEAWMVPSVFTCAAGKQDSEIDLASGWEGVENAKKVLEKHWDTFITEDDFKYLAKIGINTVRLPLGFWSLGTNFTKGSVFEKYGDAYENSWPRVLRAVQWAGEQGIGVLADLHGAYGSQNGQSHSGISDGKTNLFSNQKDQDMTINALVWMTQQLVKVTNVVGIQILNEPQNEDNLPDFYNSAIEAMRKVDGAGSFPLYLHDGFNIDQYSKWVGDRDDFSVVDHHSYFVYTDSDTSKPVPSLTSMIKSDISSSISSNAKIARGNLVTDEWGCALAESSTQGVSNLDSATQAYCQGQETVYRNAGAGYAFWSYMMDGCKAGDGNGWCFKGSVANILPKTFFSYEAQTEPVDGISVDGTTNSTASSSSSSNDDTNSDDNAASSTSSSSSSSTSAAANNQGSNSSGQSCKASKKKRTTSSSTSNARRRHHPRNPAPHPHRSSPQPPSKRASDSSKGYEDGLAAAKKFAKMGGSKLGFTLQFIKDTAGDKATDSYIEDFVNGVKDGEGQVDKALRRRRK
;
A
#
# COMPACT_ATOMS: atom_id res chain seq x y z
N MET A 1 5.57 4.50 -79.80
CA MET A 1 4.98 4.01 -78.54
C MET A 1 6.14 3.49 -77.67
N GLN A 2 7.10 4.36 -77.33
CA GLN A 2 7.25 5.11 -76.05
C GLN A 2 7.38 4.16 -74.83
N ALA A 3 8.62 3.82 -74.41
CA ALA A 3 9.53 4.58 -73.52
C ALA A 3 9.34 4.13 -72.05
N VAL A 4 10.25 3.33 -71.47
CA VAL A 4 11.39 3.74 -70.60
C VAL A 4 10.93 4.50 -69.35
N TYR A 5 11.17 3.94 -68.15
CA TYR A 5 12.04 4.55 -67.12
C TYR A 5 12.29 3.58 -65.93
N ILE A 6 13.56 3.28 -65.68
CA ILE A 6 14.13 2.92 -64.38
C ILE A 6 14.59 4.24 -63.75
N VAL A 7 14.25 4.54 -62.48
CA VAL A 7 15.13 5.20 -61.49
C VAL A 7 14.64 4.85 -60.05
N ILE A 8 15.62 4.51 -59.22
CA ILE A 8 15.66 4.15 -57.79
C ILE A 8 15.43 5.37 -56.88
N LEU A 9 14.82 5.22 -55.68
CA LEU A 9 15.39 5.65 -54.37
C LEU A 9 14.44 5.47 -53.16
N PHE A 10 14.94 4.70 -52.17
CA PHE A 10 14.75 4.72 -50.70
C PHE A 10 13.53 5.42 -50.06
N PHE A 11 12.79 4.70 -49.19
CA PHE A 11 12.75 4.97 -47.73
C PHE A 11 11.95 3.88 -46.98
N SER A 12 12.41 3.63 -45.75
CA SER A 12 11.96 2.76 -44.66
C SER A 12 10.47 2.36 -44.61
N ILE A 13 10.20 1.05 -44.45
CA ILE A 13 8.90 0.55 -44.00
C ILE A 13 9.06 0.02 -42.57
N VAL A 14 8.42 0.76 -41.65
CA VAL A 14 8.08 0.36 -40.29
C VAL A 14 7.11 -0.82 -40.37
N GLN A 15 7.52 -1.97 -39.83
CA GLN A 15 6.64 -3.11 -39.67
C GLN A 15 5.88 -2.92 -38.34
N ALA A 16 4.65 -2.42 -38.45
CA ALA A 16 3.69 -2.39 -37.35
C ALA A 16 3.30 -3.85 -37.02
N LEU A 17 3.67 -4.31 -35.83
CA LEU A 17 3.14 -5.54 -35.26
C LEU A 17 1.76 -5.25 -34.68
N SER A 18 0.75 -5.86 -35.30
CA SER A 18 -0.63 -5.89 -34.83
C SER A 18 -0.72 -6.57 -33.46
N ILE A 19 -1.17 -5.81 -32.46
CA ILE A 19 -1.61 -6.31 -31.16
C ILE A 19 -3.04 -6.84 -31.33
N PRO A 20 -3.37 -8.09 -30.99
CA PRO A 20 -4.76 -8.50 -30.90
C PRO A 20 -5.32 -8.01 -29.55
N ALA A 21 -6.40 -7.24 -29.62
CA ALA A 21 -7.25 -6.94 -28.49
C ALA A 21 -7.87 -8.24 -27.95
N VAL A 22 -7.67 -8.52 -26.66
CA VAL A 22 -8.33 -9.63 -25.95
C VAL A 22 -9.48 -9.05 -25.15
N GLY A 23 -10.71 -9.35 -25.57
CA GLY A 23 -11.93 -9.10 -24.81
C GLY A 23 -12.11 -10.13 -23.67
N PRO A 24 -13.03 -9.89 -22.72
CA PRO A 24 -13.06 -10.60 -21.45
C PRO A 24 -13.57 -12.03 -21.68
N SER A 25 -12.72 -13.02 -21.40
CA SER A 25 -13.13 -14.42 -21.43
C SER A 25 -13.58 -14.83 -20.04
N ALA A 26 -14.90 -14.95 -19.88
CA ALA A 26 -15.54 -15.64 -18.78
C ALA A 26 -15.16 -17.12 -18.81
N SER A 27 -14.06 -17.48 -18.13
CA SER A 27 -13.70 -18.86 -17.75
C SER A 27 -12.59 -18.84 -16.69
N LEU A 28 -12.83 -18.15 -15.57
CA LEU A 28 -12.09 -18.38 -14.32
C LEU A 28 -12.85 -19.46 -13.54
N LEU A 29 -12.77 -20.71 -14.02
CA LEU A 29 -13.32 -21.85 -13.30
C LEU A 29 -12.42 -23.07 -13.52
N ALA A 30 -11.81 -23.49 -12.42
CA ALA A 30 -11.13 -24.75 -12.21
C ALA A 30 -9.76 -24.94 -12.89
N ILE A 31 -8.69 -24.54 -12.21
CA ILE A 31 -7.55 -25.42 -11.86
C ILE A 31 -7.02 -24.98 -10.48
N ALA A 32 -7.68 -25.46 -9.43
CA ALA A 32 -7.09 -25.70 -8.11
C ALA A 32 -7.68 -27.02 -7.62
N ARG A 33 -7.45 -28.09 -8.41
CA ARG A 33 -7.82 -29.46 -8.05
C ARG A 33 -6.57 -30.31 -8.10
N ARG A 34 -5.83 -30.30 -6.98
CA ARG A 34 -5.26 -31.49 -6.31
C ARG A 34 -4.30 -31.06 -5.19
N SER A 35 -4.86 -30.60 -4.08
CA SER A 35 -4.56 -31.34 -2.85
C SER A 35 -5.21 -32.72 -3.02
N GLY A 36 -4.47 -33.81 -2.82
CA GLY A 36 -5.05 -35.15 -2.86
C GLY A 36 -6.30 -35.24 -1.96
N PRO A 37 -7.17 -36.25 -2.11
CA PRO A 37 -8.24 -36.46 -1.16
C PRO A 37 -7.60 -36.75 0.20
N SER A 38 -7.40 -35.71 1.01
CA SER A 38 -7.52 -35.87 2.45
C SER A 38 -8.89 -36.51 2.60
N LYS A 39 -8.89 -37.78 3.04
CA LYS A 39 -10.09 -38.47 3.45
C LYS A 39 -10.96 -37.44 4.14
N VAL A 40 -12.15 -37.17 3.60
CA VAL A 40 -13.19 -36.50 4.35
C VAL A 40 -13.33 -37.38 5.58
N ALA A 41 -12.71 -36.94 6.68
CA ALA A 41 -12.92 -37.56 7.96
C ALA A 41 -14.42 -37.53 8.13
N ALA A 42 -15.02 -38.71 8.34
CA ALA A 42 -16.41 -38.83 8.70
C ALA A 42 -16.73 -37.70 9.70
N LEU A 43 -17.83 -36.96 9.46
CA LEU A 43 -18.35 -35.92 10.35
C LEU A 43 -18.10 -36.34 11.79
N ASP A 44 -17.05 -35.76 12.36
CA ASP A 44 -16.67 -36.07 13.70
C ASP A 44 -17.76 -35.43 14.54
N THR A 45 -18.57 -36.26 15.20
CA THR A 45 -19.59 -35.82 16.15
C THR A 45 -18.97 -35.19 17.41
N ARG A 46 -17.70 -34.77 17.36
CA ARG A 46 -17.08 -33.94 18.38
C ARG A 46 -17.82 -32.60 18.42
N ALA A 47 -18.51 -32.39 19.55
CA ALA A 47 -19.09 -31.10 19.91
C ALA A 47 -18.09 -29.96 19.67
N CYS A 48 -18.60 -28.81 19.22
CA CYS A 48 -17.74 -27.66 18.96
C CYS A 48 -17.02 -27.25 20.24
N LYS A 49 -15.68 -27.20 20.17
CA LYS A 49 -14.86 -26.76 21.30
C LYS A 49 -14.84 -25.23 21.34
N ILE A 50 -15.87 -24.66 21.95
CA ILE A 50 -15.98 -23.21 22.14
C ILE A 50 -14.87 -22.76 23.10
N PRO A 51 -14.06 -21.75 22.75
CA PRO A 51 -13.11 -21.19 23.69
C PRO A 51 -13.84 -20.51 24.84
N ASP A 52 -13.41 -20.79 26.06
CA ASP A 52 -13.77 -19.97 27.22
C ASP A 52 -12.95 -18.68 27.15
N TYR A 53 -13.46 -17.69 26.43
CA TYR A 53 -12.81 -16.42 26.19
C TYR A 53 -13.80 -15.29 26.37
N ASN A 54 -13.57 -14.45 27.37
CA ASN A 54 -14.36 -13.26 27.63
C ASN A 54 -13.39 -12.11 27.95
N PRO A 55 -12.90 -11.41 26.92
CA PRO A 55 -11.91 -10.36 27.11
C PRO A 55 -12.53 -9.15 27.79
N GLY A 56 -11.71 -8.44 28.57
CA GLY A 56 -12.08 -7.11 29.06
C GLY A 56 -12.21 -6.09 27.92
N PRO A 57 -12.73 -4.89 28.21
CA PRO A 57 -12.77 -3.80 27.25
C PRO A 57 -11.39 -3.49 26.67
N VAL A 58 -11.32 -3.24 25.36
CA VAL A 58 -10.09 -2.85 24.68
C VAL A 58 -9.90 -1.35 24.87
N SER A 59 -8.87 -0.96 25.62
CA SER A 59 -8.46 0.44 25.76
C SER A 59 -7.52 0.82 24.61
N VAL A 60 -7.80 1.94 23.96
CA VAL A 60 -6.97 2.50 22.88
C VAL A 60 -6.68 3.97 23.18
N SER A 61 -5.43 4.37 22.99
CA SER A 61 -5.00 5.76 23.13
C SER A 61 -4.11 6.15 21.95
N LEU A 62 -4.71 6.76 20.92
CA LEU A 62 -3.95 7.33 19.81
C LEU A 62 -3.41 8.71 20.19
N PRO A 63 -2.17 9.06 19.78
CA PRO A 63 -1.62 10.38 20.03
C PRO A 63 -2.35 11.45 19.19
N ASP A 64 -2.21 12.72 19.59
CA ASP A 64 -2.68 13.85 18.81
C ASP A 64 -2.11 13.83 17.38
N PHE A 65 -2.90 14.36 16.44
CA PHE A 65 -2.49 14.41 15.04
C PHE A 65 -1.26 15.31 14.83
N ASP A 66 -0.20 14.74 14.30
CA ASP A 66 1.04 15.44 13.92
C ASP A 66 1.14 15.47 12.38
N PRO A 67 0.83 16.62 11.74
CA PRO A 67 0.82 16.73 10.28
C PRO A 67 2.21 16.56 9.65
N GLU A 68 3.29 16.91 10.36
CA GLU A 68 4.64 16.78 9.81
C GLU A 68 5.09 15.33 9.79
N LYS A 69 4.80 14.58 10.86
CA LYS A 69 5.04 13.13 10.89
C LYS A 69 4.13 12.39 9.93
N ALA A 70 2.85 12.76 9.86
CA ALA A 70 1.89 12.16 8.93
C ALA A 70 2.35 12.29 7.47
N GLN A 71 2.96 13.43 7.11
CA GLN A 71 3.57 13.59 5.80
C GLN A 71 4.71 12.57 5.57
N VAL A 72 5.56 12.28 6.55
CA VAL A 72 6.59 11.26 6.34
C VAL A 72 5.97 9.87 6.16
N TYR A 73 4.99 9.49 6.99
CA TYR A 73 4.28 8.21 6.85
C TYR A 73 3.63 8.03 5.47
N ARG A 74 2.96 9.08 4.97
CA ARG A 74 2.19 9.05 3.71
C ARG A 74 3.05 9.03 2.46
N TYR A 75 4.19 9.75 2.46
CA TYR A 75 5.00 9.92 1.26
C TYR A 75 6.26 9.04 1.22
N ARG A 76 6.61 8.36 2.32
CA ARG A 76 7.81 7.51 2.35
C ARG A 76 7.64 6.29 1.47
N LYS A 77 8.76 5.67 1.14
CA LYS A 77 8.78 4.38 0.47
C LYS A 77 8.24 3.31 1.41
N GLN A 78 7.20 2.60 0.99
CA GLN A 78 6.50 1.62 1.84
C GLN A 78 7.22 0.26 1.77
N GLN A 79 7.63 -0.23 2.92
CA GLN A 79 8.37 -1.49 3.09
C GLN A 79 7.49 -2.35 3.99
N SER A 80 6.61 -3.12 3.34
CA SER A 80 5.39 -3.55 3.98
C SER A 80 5.21 -5.07 3.97
N VAL A 81 4.30 -5.50 4.83
CA VAL A 81 3.76 -6.85 4.89
C VAL A 81 2.26 -6.74 5.19
N ASN A 82 1.49 -7.68 4.66
CA ASN A 82 0.06 -7.77 4.93
C ASN A 82 -0.19 -8.46 6.26
N LEU A 83 -1.17 -7.96 7.02
CA LEU A 83 -1.69 -8.62 8.22
C LEU A 83 -2.95 -9.41 7.86
N GLY A 84 -2.82 -10.27 6.85
CA GLY A 84 -3.90 -11.09 6.31
C GLY A 84 -4.40 -12.12 7.32
N SER A 85 -5.66 -12.55 7.16
CA SER A 85 -6.32 -13.46 8.09
C SER A 85 -6.40 -12.97 9.55
N TRP A 86 -6.25 -11.67 9.81
CA TRP A 86 -6.48 -11.10 11.13
C TRP A 86 -7.92 -10.61 11.30
N PHE A 87 -8.39 -9.66 10.49
CA PHE A 87 -9.78 -9.12 10.56
C PHE A 87 -10.67 -9.53 9.37
N VAL A 88 -10.08 -10.20 8.39
CA VAL A 88 -10.74 -10.83 7.24
C VAL A 88 -10.11 -12.20 7.11
N HIS A 89 -10.84 -13.25 7.47
CA HIS A 89 -10.29 -14.59 7.67
C HIS A 89 -10.36 -15.42 6.40
N GLU A 90 -9.27 -16.13 6.10
CA GLU A 90 -9.22 -17.09 5.01
C GLU A 90 -8.92 -18.49 5.55
N ALA A 91 -9.78 -19.45 5.20
CA ALA A 91 -9.71 -20.79 5.74
C ALA A 91 -8.41 -21.54 5.40
N TRP A 92 -7.77 -21.20 4.27
CA TRP A 92 -6.49 -21.80 3.90
C TRP A 92 -5.31 -21.29 4.75
N MET A 93 -5.42 -20.08 5.33
CA MET A 93 -4.40 -19.50 6.22
C MET A 93 -4.63 -19.87 7.68
N VAL A 94 -5.87 -19.79 8.15
CA VAL A 94 -6.22 -20.00 9.57
C VAL A 94 -7.31 -21.06 9.74
N PRO A 95 -7.11 -22.31 9.23
CA PRO A 95 -8.12 -23.36 9.27
C PRO A 95 -8.59 -23.68 10.70
N SER A 96 -7.77 -23.39 11.72
CA SER A 96 -8.16 -23.59 13.13
C SER A 96 -9.36 -22.74 13.56
N VAL A 97 -9.57 -21.57 12.94
CA VAL A 97 -10.71 -20.67 13.22
C VAL A 97 -11.99 -21.15 12.54
N PHE A 98 -11.88 -22.03 11.53
CA PHE A 98 -13.01 -22.51 10.71
C PHE A 98 -13.59 -23.85 11.15
N THR A 99 -13.01 -24.52 12.16
CA THR A 99 -13.38 -25.92 12.53
C THR A 99 -14.85 -26.14 12.85
N CYS A 100 -15.55 -25.08 13.26
CA CYS A 100 -16.98 -25.08 13.58
C CYS A 100 -17.75 -23.98 12.85
N ALA A 101 -17.18 -23.44 11.76
CA ALA A 101 -17.90 -22.54 10.88
C ALA A 101 -19.12 -23.25 10.25
N ALA A 102 -20.13 -22.48 9.85
CA ALA A 102 -21.25 -23.01 9.11
C ALA A 102 -20.93 -23.13 7.61
N GLY A 103 -21.89 -23.62 6.82
CA GLY A 103 -21.82 -23.53 5.36
C GLY A 103 -20.58 -24.20 4.76
N LYS A 104 -19.89 -23.47 3.88
CA LYS A 104 -18.69 -23.99 3.19
C LYS A 104 -17.43 -23.94 4.05
N GLN A 105 -17.48 -23.29 5.21
CA GLN A 105 -16.34 -23.10 6.13
C GLN A 105 -15.12 -22.46 5.45
N ASP A 106 -15.37 -21.48 4.59
CA ASP A 106 -14.32 -20.91 3.74
C ASP A 106 -14.18 -19.39 3.89
N SER A 107 -15.26 -18.71 4.32
CA SER A 107 -15.37 -17.25 4.33
C SER A 107 -15.86 -16.68 5.65
N GLU A 108 -15.75 -15.35 5.81
CA GLU A 108 -16.16 -14.67 7.03
C GLU A 108 -17.64 -14.91 7.42
N ILE A 109 -18.56 -14.94 6.46
CA ILE A 109 -19.99 -15.20 6.75
C ILE A 109 -20.20 -16.60 7.35
N ASP A 110 -19.36 -17.57 6.98
CA ASP A 110 -19.40 -18.94 7.51
C ASP A 110 -18.96 -18.96 8.99
N LEU A 111 -17.97 -18.15 9.36
CA LEU A 111 -17.54 -17.96 10.76
C LEU A 111 -18.66 -17.31 11.59
N ALA A 112 -19.20 -16.21 11.10
CA ALA A 112 -20.21 -15.41 11.81
C ALA A 112 -21.51 -16.19 12.08
N SER A 113 -21.85 -17.09 11.15
CA SER A 113 -23.06 -17.93 11.23
C SER A 113 -22.84 -19.31 11.85
N GLY A 114 -21.60 -19.64 12.22
CA GLY A 114 -21.20 -20.93 12.79
C GLY A 114 -21.19 -20.97 14.32
N TRP A 115 -20.33 -21.86 14.84
CA TRP A 115 -19.95 -21.95 16.26
C TRP A 115 -21.09 -22.17 17.25
N GLU A 116 -22.21 -22.76 16.78
CA GLU A 116 -23.42 -22.96 17.59
C GLU A 116 -24.07 -21.65 18.06
N GLY A 117 -23.79 -20.52 17.39
CA GLY A 117 -24.46 -19.24 17.61
C GLY A 117 -23.51 -18.04 17.64
N VAL A 118 -24.08 -16.84 17.47
CA VAL A 118 -23.32 -15.58 17.31
C VAL A 118 -22.45 -15.25 18.52
N GLU A 119 -22.90 -15.59 19.73
CA GLU A 119 -22.14 -15.34 20.96
C GLU A 119 -20.84 -16.16 20.99
N ASN A 120 -20.89 -17.41 20.53
CA ASN A 120 -19.72 -18.27 20.49
C ASN A 120 -18.79 -17.91 19.33
N ALA A 121 -19.36 -17.53 18.17
CA ALA A 121 -18.58 -16.97 17.06
C ALA A 121 -17.81 -15.72 17.52
N LYS A 122 -18.46 -14.84 18.29
CA LYS A 122 -17.82 -13.67 18.92
C LYS A 122 -16.61 -14.07 19.78
N LYS A 123 -16.75 -15.06 20.67
CA LYS A 123 -15.65 -15.54 21.54
C LYS A 123 -14.46 -16.04 20.73
N VAL A 124 -14.72 -16.74 19.63
CA VAL A 124 -13.68 -17.25 18.72
C VAL A 124 -12.96 -16.12 18.01
N LEU A 125 -13.71 -15.19 17.41
CA LEU A 125 -13.16 -14.04 16.69
C LEU A 125 -12.35 -13.14 17.62
N GLU A 126 -12.88 -12.82 18.80
CA GLU A 126 -12.17 -11.99 19.77
C GLU A 126 -10.88 -12.64 20.28
N LYS A 127 -10.91 -13.95 20.54
CA LYS A 127 -9.69 -14.69 20.89
C LYS A 127 -8.66 -14.63 19.77
N HIS A 128 -9.09 -14.84 18.53
CA HIS A 128 -8.21 -14.76 17.36
C HIS A 128 -7.60 -13.35 17.24
N TRP A 129 -8.42 -12.30 17.28
CA TRP A 129 -7.95 -10.92 17.18
C TRP A 129 -6.97 -10.52 18.29
N ASP A 130 -7.10 -11.11 19.47
CA ASP A 130 -6.23 -10.81 20.62
C ASP A 130 -4.94 -11.65 20.67
N THR A 131 -4.85 -12.77 19.95
CA THR A 131 -3.75 -13.73 20.10
C THR A 131 -3.01 -14.08 18.82
N PHE A 132 -3.58 -13.82 17.65
CA PHE A 132 -2.96 -14.16 16.37
C PHE A 132 -1.79 -13.23 16.03
N ILE A 133 -2.01 -11.92 16.13
CA ILE A 133 -1.00 -10.88 15.99
C ILE A 133 -1.05 -9.97 17.22
N THR A 134 0.13 -9.69 17.77
CA THR A 134 0.32 -8.99 19.06
C THR A 134 1.27 -7.81 18.92
N GLU A 135 1.40 -7.00 19.96
CA GLU A 135 2.37 -5.88 20.01
C GLU A 135 3.81 -6.33 19.72
N ASP A 136 4.19 -7.52 20.18
CA ASP A 136 5.55 -8.06 19.96
C ASP A 136 5.84 -8.35 18.49
N ASP A 137 4.81 -8.64 17.70
CA ASP A 137 4.95 -8.81 16.26
C ASP A 137 5.27 -7.47 15.58
N PHE A 138 4.68 -6.35 16.03
CA PHE A 138 5.03 -5.00 15.55
C PHE A 138 6.46 -4.61 15.95
N LYS A 139 6.89 -4.92 17.18
CA LYS A 139 8.29 -4.72 17.61
C LYS A 139 9.25 -5.50 16.73
N TYR A 140 8.92 -6.76 16.41
CA TYR A 140 9.72 -7.58 15.50
C TYR A 140 9.79 -6.99 14.08
N LEU A 141 8.66 -6.59 13.52
CA LEU A 141 8.59 -5.98 12.18
C LEU A 141 9.46 -4.72 12.09
N ALA A 142 9.34 -3.80 13.06
CA ALA A 142 10.16 -2.61 13.12
C ALA A 142 11.66 -2.95 13.24
N LYS A 143 12.00 -3.93 14.09
CA LYS A 143 13.39 -4.40 14.28
C LYS A 143 14.04 -4.87 12.98
N ILE A 144 13.29 -5.54 12.10
CA ILE A 144 13.84 -6.02 10.82
C ILE A 144 13.71 -5.00 9.69
N GLY A 145 13.18 -3.79 9.96
CA GLY A 145 13.10 -2.71 8.98
C GLY A 145 11.85 -2.74 8.09
N ILE A 146 10.80 -3.46 8.49
CA ILE A 146 9.46 -3.22 7.95
C ILE A 146 8.96 -1.91 8.54
N ASN A 147 8.55 -0.99 7.67
CA ASN A 147 8.12 0.33 8.08
C ASN A 147 6.62 0.51 7.97
N THR A 148 5.90 -0.30 7.20
CA THR A 148 4.44 -0.16 7.00
C THR A 148 3.78 -1.53 7.07
N VAL A 149 2.50 -1.57 7.39
CA VAL A 149 1.67 -2.77 7.26
C VAL A 149 0.41 -2.44 6.47
N ARG A 150 -0.05 -3.38 5.67
CA ARG A 150 -1.39 -3.34 5.05
C ARG A 150 -2.34 -4.17 5.92
N LEU A 151 -3.48 -3.57 6.27
CA LEU A 151 -4.45 -4.13 7.19
C LEU A 151 -5.78 -4.38 6.47
N PRO A 152 -6.04 -5.61 6.01
CA PRO A 152 -7.32 -6.01 5.43
C PRO A 152 -8.47 -5.89 6.44
N LEU A 153 -9.54 -5.19 6.04
CA LEU A 153 -10.76 -4.99 6.81
C LEU A 153 -11.98 -5.27 5.94
N GLY A 154 -12.96 -5.99 6.47
CA GLY A 154 -14.28 -6.07 5.85
C GLY A 154 -15.18 -4.95 6.38
N PHE A 155 -16.27 -4.65 5.68
CA PHE A 155 -17.26 -3.71 6.21
C PHE A 155 -17.79 -4.15 7.59
N TRP A 156 -17.81 -5.46 7.87
CA TRP A 156 -18.20 -6.02 9.17
C TRP A 156 -17.21 -5.68 10.29
N SER A 157 -15.92 -5.52 10.00
CA SER A 157 -14.87 -5.16 10.97
C SER A 157 -15.06 -3.73 11.54
N LEU A 158 -15.89 -2.91 10.89
CA LEU A 158 -16.24 -1.55 11.35
C LEU A 158 -17.27 -1.56 12.49
N GLY A 159 -17.84 -2.73 12.82
CA GLY A 159 -18.74 -2.96 13.93
C GLY A 159 -20.19 -3.22 13.52
N THR A 160 -21.01 -3.60 14.49
CA THR A 160 -22.40 -4.08 14.31
C THR A 160 -23.29 -3.15 13.48
N ASN A 161 -23.09 -1.84 13.55
CA ASN A 161 -23.91 -0.91 12.75
C ASN A 161 -23.69 -1.05 11.24
N PHE A 162 -22.49 -1.46 10.80
CA PHE A 162 -22.18 -1.67 9.39
C PHE A 162 -22.68 -3.01 8.87
N THR A 163 -23.13 -3.93 9.73
CA THR A 163 -23.75 -5.18 9.24
C THR A 163 -25.23 -5.02 8.89
N LYS A 164 -25.87 -3.94 9.33
CA LYS A 164 -27.30 -3.67 9.08
C LYS A 164 -27.59 -3.51 7.60
N GLY A 165 -28.63 -4.17 7.11
CA GLY A 165 -29.05 -4.12 5.72
C GLY A 165 -28.21 -5.00 4.78
N SER A 166 -27.24 -5.75 5.29
CA SER A 166 -26.42 -6.72 4.55
C SER A 166 -26.72 -8.16 4.98
N VAL A 167 -26.07 -9.13 4.33
CA VAL A 167 -26.19 -10.55 4.70
C VAL A 167 -25.61 -10.88 6.09
N PHE A 168 -24.82 -9.96 6.67
CA PHE A 168 -24.26 -10.08 8.01
C PHE A 168 -25.17 -9.54 9.12
N GLU A 169 -26.33 -8.95 8.81
CA GLU A 169 -27.19 -8.26 9.79
C GLU A 169 -27.51 -9.12 11.01
N LYS A 170 -27.84 -10.39 10.80
CA LYS A 170 -28.18 -11.35 11.86
C LYS A 170 -26.99 -11.77 12.73
N TYR A 171 -25.78 -11.49 12.27
CA TYR A 171 -24.53 -11.90 12.90
C TYR A 171 -23.69 -10.70 13.38
N GLY A 172 -24.26 -9.49 13.35
CA GLY A 172 -23.54 -8.26 13.64
C GLY A 172 -22.89 -8.20 15.02
N ASP A 173 -23.47 -8.90 16.00
CA ASP A 173 -22.93 -8.94 17.37
C ASP A 173 -21.59 -9.69 17.46
N ALA A 174 -21.27 -10.54 16.48
CA ALA A 174 -19.95 -11.17 16.36
C ALA A 174 -18.82 -10.15 16.19
N TYR A 175 -19.13 -8.95 15.69
CA TYR A 175 -18.17 -7.90 15.35
C TYR A 175 -18.25 -6.66 16.25
N GLU A 176 -19.07 -6.70 17.31
CA GLU A 176 -19.30 -5.57 18.22
C GLU A 176 -17.98 -4.92 18.69
N ASN A 177 -16.98 -5.75 19.03
CA ASN A 177 -15.69 -5.32 19.57
C ASN A 177 -14.55 -5.39 18.54
N SER A 178 -14.84 -5.42 17.25
CA SER A 178 -13.82 -5.50 16.19
C SER A 178 -13.07 -4.17 16.03
N TRP A 179 -13.79 -3.05 15.90
CA TRP A 179 -13.17 -1.75 15.63
C TRP A 179 -12.17 -1.26 16.71
N PRO A 180 -12.43 -1.40 18.03
CA PRO A 180 -11.42 -1.09 19.05
C PRO A 180 -10.12 -1.89 18.88
N ARG A 181 -10.18 -3.13 18.39
CA ARG A 181 -8.98 -3.94 18.12
C ARG A 181 -8.25 -3.50 16.85
N VAL A 182 -8.99 -3.05 15.85
CA VAL A 182 -8.40 -2.37 14.67
C VAL A 182 -7.62 -1.13 15.12
N LEU A 183 -8.20 -0.28 15.97
CA LEU A 183 -7.49 0.90 16.47
C LEU A 183 -6.31 0.54 17.39
N ARG A 184 -6.39 -0.55 18.17
CA ARG A 184 -5.25 -1.09 18.94
C ARG A 184 -4.10 -1.52 18.02
N ALA A 185 -4.39 -2.16 16.88
CA ALA A 185 -3.39 -2.48 15.88
C ALA A 185 -2.71 -1.22 15.32
N VAL A 186 -3.49 -0.17 15.03
CA VAL A 186 -2.97 1.13 14.58
C VAL A 186 -2.10 1.79 15.66
N GLN A 187 -2.49 1.69 16.93
CA GLN A 187 -1.69 2.17 18.06
C GLN A 187 -0.36 1.42 18.16
N TRP A 188 -0.37 0.09 18.21
CA TRP A 188 0.84 -0.73 18.27
C TRP A 188 1.79 -0.45 17.10
N ALA A 189 1.26 -0.28 15.89
CA ALA A 189 2.04 0.15 14.74
C ALA A 189 2.70 1.52 14.98
N GLY A 190 1.93 2.51 15.43
CA GLY A 190 2.40 3.87 15.65
C GLY A 190 3.51 3.96 16.71
N GLU A 191 3.37 3.20 17.80
CA GLU A 191 4.37 3.10 18.88
C GLU A 191 5.72 2.54 18.38
N GLN A 192 5.71 1.77 17.29
CA GLN A 192 6.92 1.19 16.67
C GLN A 192 7.37 1.95 15.41
N GLY A 193 6.81 3.13 15.12
CA GLY A 193 7.17 3.88 13.91
C GLY A 193 6.60 3.27 12.60
N ILE A 194 5.66 2.33 12.72
CA ILE A 194 5.04 1.60 11.62
C ILE A 194 3.79 2.33 11.12
N GLY A 195 3.70 2.46 9.80
CA GLY A 195 2.55 3.05 9.12
C GLY A 195 1.47 2.00 8.84
N VAL A 196 0.20 2.40 8.76
CA VAL A 196 -0.91 1.49 8.44
C VAL A 196 -1.63 1.94 7.18
N LEU A 197 -1.71 1.07 6.18
CA LEU A 197 -2.64 1.17 5.07
C LEU A 197 -3.89 0.37 5.45
N ALA A 198 -5.02 1.06 5.66
CA ALA A 198 -6.29 0.40 5.95
C ALA A 198 -6.97 0.00 4.64
N ASP A 199 -7.20 -1.29 4.42
CA ASP A 199 -7.70 -1.81 3.16
C ASP A 199 -9.13 -2.34 3.31
N LEU A 200 -10.06 -1.81 2.50
CA LEU A 200 -11.41 -2.38 2.42
C LEU A 200 -11.37 -3.64 1.55
N HIS A 201 -11.11 -4.74 2.23
CA HIS A 201 -10.89 -6.05 1.62
C HIS A 201 -12.19 -6.78 1.26
N GLY A 202 -13.29 -6.48 1.97
CA GLY A 202 -14.62 -7.04 1.72
C GLY A 202 -15.69 -5.96 1.69
N ALA A 203 -16.27 -5.72 0.51
CA ALA A 203 -17.34 -4.75 0.30
C ALA A 203 -18.75 -5.37 0.40
N TYR A 204 -19.77 -4.52 0.51
CA TYR A 204 -21.16 -4.99 0.47
C TYR A 204 -21.46 -5.61 -0.89
N GLY A 205 -22.18 -6.74 -0.89
CA GLY A 205 -22.48 -7.48 -2.11
C GLY A 205 -21.31 -8.26 -2.73
N SER A 206 -20.10 -8.12 -2.19
CA SER A 206 -18.82 -8.60 -2.74
C SER A 206 -18.47 -8.04 -4.12
N GLN A 207 -17.19 -7.67 -4.24
CA GLN A 207 -16.57 -7.14 -5.44
C GLN A 207 -15.98 -8.22 -6.36
N ASN A 208 -15.83 -9.46 -5.87
CA ASN A 208 -15.16 -10.53 -6.63
C ASN A 208 -15.69 -11.95 -6.41
N GLY A 209 -16.63 -12.16 -5.49
CA GLY A 209 -17.26 -13.45 -5.25
C GLY A 209 -16.38 -14.45 -4.49
N GLN A 210 -15.16 -14.08 -4.11
CA GLN A 210 -14.20 -14.97 -3.48
C GLN A 210 -14.36 -14.99 -1.95
N SER A 211 -13.88 -16.05 -1.30
CA SER A 211 -13.99 -16.21 0.15
C SER A 211 -13.31 -15.10 0.94
N HIS A 212 -12.18 -14.59 0.45
CA HIS A 212 -11.47 -13.45 1.04
C HIS A 212 -12.27 -12.13 0.96
N SER A 213 -13.33 -12.02 0.15
CA SER A 213 -14.28 -10.90 0.22
C SER A 213 -15.37 -11.06 1.30
N GLY A 214 -15.33 -12.16 2.06
CA GLY A 214 -16.20 -12.44 3.20
C GLY A 214 -17.44 -13.29 2.91
N ILE A 215 -17.66 -13.70 1.66
CA ILE A 215 -18.82 -14.51 1.26
C ILE A 215 -18.40 -15.85 0.65
N SER A 216 -19.23 -16.87 0.81
CA SER A 216 -19.01 -18.21 0.25
C SER A 216 -19.96 -18.56 -0.90
N ASP A 217 -20.86 -17.67 -1.30
CA ASP A 217 -21.89 -17.95 -2.32
C ASP A 217 -21.46 -17.65 -3.77
N GLY A 218 -20.28 -17.06 -3.97
CA GLY A 218 -19.71 -16.81 -5.29
C GLY A 218 -20.26 -15.60 -6.03
N LYS A 219 -21.13 -14.79 -5.42
CA LYS A 219 -21.81 -13.68 -6.12
C LYS A 219 -20.99 -12.39 -6.10
N THR A 220 -21.13 -11.59 -7.16
CA THR A 220 -20.50 -10.27 -7.32
C THR A 220 -21.57 -9.19 -7.46
N ASN A 221 -22.25 -8.86 -6.36
CA ASN A 221 -23.40 -7.96 -6.41
C ASN A 221 -23.03 -6.47 -6.31
N LEU A 222 -21.83 -6.12 -5.83
CA LEU A 222 -21.44 -4.72 -5.58
C LEU A 222 -21.78 -3.81 -6.77
N PHE A 223 -21.29 -4.15 -7.95
CA PHE A 223 -21.42 -3.33 -9.14
C PHE A 223 -22.81 -3.36 -9.78
N SER A 224 -23.62 -4.39 -9.51
CA SER A 224 -24.98 -4.52 -10.04
C SER A 224 -26.07 -3.97 -9.11
N ASN A 225 -25.73 -3.58 -7.88
CA ASN A 225 -26.68 -3.12 -6.88
C ASN A 225 -26.28 -1.76 -6.30
N GLN A 226 -27.06 -0.71 -6.61
CA GLN A 226 -26.80 0.64 -6.11
C GLN A 226 -26.76 0.73 -4.58
N LYS A 227 -27.60 -0.05 -3.87
CA LYS A 227 -27.60 -0.07 -2.40
C LYS A 227 -26.25 -0.55 -1.86
N ASP A 228 -25.67 -1.58 -2.47
CA ASP A 228 -24.38 -2.13 -2.05
C ASP A 228 -23.24 -1.13 -2.32
N GLN A 229 -23.30 -0.40 -3.44
CA GLN A 229 -22.35 0.69 -3.73
C GLN A 229 -22.46 1.82 -2.70
N ASP A 230 -23.68 2.29 -2.42
CA ASP A 230 -23.93 3.38 -1.48
C ASP A 230 -23.46 3.01 -0.07
N MET A 231 -23.74 1.78 0.39
CA MET A 231 -23.28 1.27 1.69
C MET A 231 -21.76 1.16 1.75
N THR A 232 -21.12 0.70 0.67
CA THR A 232 -19.65 0.61 0.58
C THR A 232 -19.01 1.99 0.63
N ILE A 233 -19.52 2.96 -0.13
CA ILE A 233 -19.03 4.34 -0.12
C ILE A 233 -19.23 4.98 1.26
N ASN A 234 -20.37 4.75 1.91
CA ASN A 234 -20.61 5.26 3.26
C ASN A 234 -19.64 4.68 4.30
N ALA A 235 -19.30 3.39 4.19
CA ALA A 235 -18.27 2.77 5.01
C ALA A 235 -16.89 3.41 4.80
N LEU A 236 -16.50 3.66 3.54
CA LEU A 236 -15.24 4.33 3.19
C LEU A 236 -15.17 5.78 3.71
N VAL A 237 -16.27 6.53 3.59
CA VAL A 237 -16.37 7.89 4.16
C VAL A 237 -16.19 7.84 5.67
N TRP A 238 -16.83 6.90 6.35
CA TRP A 238 -16.68 6.73 7.79
C TRP A 238 -15.25 6.35 8.18
N MET A 239 -14.62 5.38 7.49
CA MET A 239 -13.21 5.02 7.72
C MET A 239 -12.31 6.24 7.54
N THR A 240 -12.57 7.07 6.51
CA THR A 240 -11.82 8.31 6.28
C THR A 240 -11.97 9.28 7.45
N GLN A 241 -13.18 9.47 7.99
CA GLN A 241 -13.42 10.31 9.17
C GLN A 241 -12.66 9.83 10.39
N GLN A 242 -12.55 8.50 10.59
CA GLN A 242 -11.83 7.94 11.73
C GLN A 242 -10.30 8.05 11.59
N LEU A 243 -9.77 7.90 10.37
CA LEU A 243 -8.35 7.63 10.15
C LEU A 243 -7.55 8.80 9.57
N VAL A 244 -8.19 9.78 8.93
CA VAL A 244 -7.47 10.86 8.21
C VAL A 244 -6.62 11.76 9.12
N LYS A 245 -6.97 11.86 10.40
CA LYS A 245 -6.20 12.58 11.43
C LYS A 245 -5.45 11.64 12.38
N VAL A 246 -5.21 10.39 11.97
CA VAL A 246 -4.31 9.48 12.70
C VAL A 246 -2.93 9.52 12.07
N THR A 247 -1.93 9.93 12.86
CA THR A 247 -0.59 10.31 12.38
C THR A 247 0.08 9.22 11.53
N ASN A 248 -0.01 7.95 11.94
CA ASN A 248 0.66 6.85 11.26
C ASN A 248 -0.21 6.12 10.23
N VAL A 249 -1.40 6.62 9.89
CA VAL A 249 -2.18 6.05 8.78
C VAL A 249 -1.67 6.61 7.46
N VAL A 250 -1.17 5.71 6.60
CA VAL A 250 -0.56 6.06 5.31
C VAL A 250 -1.58 6.22 4.20
N GLY A 251 -2.80 5.71 4.37
CA GLY A 251 -3.90 5.84 3.41
C GLY A 251 -5.04 4.88 3.70
N ILE A 252 -6.06 4.93 2.84
CA ILE A 252 -7.11 3.92 2.75
C ILE A 252 -7.11 3.33 1.35
N GLN A 253 -7.15 2.01 1.24
CA GLN A 253 -7.45 1.33 -0.02
C GLN A 253 -8.96 1.15 -0.16
N ILE A 254 -9.49 1.68 -1.27
CA ILE A 254 -10.92 1.80 -1.54
C ILE A 254 -11.55 0.42 -1.69
N LEU A 255 -10.85 -0.49 -2.37
CA LEU A 255 -11.37 -1.81 -2.67
C LEU A 255 -10.22 -2.76 -3.02
N ASN A 256 -10.21 -3.94 -2.40
CA ASN A 256 -9.31 -5.04 -2.75
C ASN A 256 -9.85 -5.87 -3.92
N GLU A 257 -9.00 -6.18 -4.91
CA GLU A 257 -9.27 -7.16 -5.99
C GLU A 257 -10.70 -7.16 -6.59
N PRO A 258 -11.29 -6.01 -6.99
CA PRO A 258 -12.56 -6.04 -7.70
C PRO A 258 -12.44 -6.72 -9.05
N GLN A 259 -13.52 -7.33 -9.53
CA GLN A 259 -13.65 -7.65 -10.95
C GLN A 259 -13.55 -6.36 -11.77
N ASN A 260 -12.81 -6.39 -12.88
CA ASN A 260 -12.69 -5.24 -13.76
C ASN A 260 -13.91 -5.10 -14.66
N GLU A 261 -15.03 -4.71 -14.05
CA GLU A 261 -16.28 -4.37 -14.72
C GLU A 261 -16.23 -2.94 -15.27
N ASP A 262 -17.03 -2.65 -16.31
CA ASP A 262 -17.04 -1.35 -17.00
C ASP A 262 -17.35 -0.16 -16.06
N ASN A 263 -18.06 -0.41 -14.96
CA ASN A 263 -18.46 0.61 -13.98
C ASN A 263 -17.49 0.76 -12.79
N LEU A 264 -16.42 -0.04 -12.71
CA LEU A 264 -15.41 0.10 -11.65
C LEU A 264 -14.78 1.52 -11.61
N PRO A 265 -14.41 2.15 -12.74
CA PRO A 265 -13.91 3.54 -12.72
C PRO A 265 -14.93 4.55 -12.16
N ASP A 266 -16.22 4.37 -12.44
CA ASP A 266 -17.29 5.26 -11.95
C ASP A 266 -17.52 5.08 -10.45
N PHE A 267 -17.45 3.83 -9.97
CA PHE A 267 -17.45 3.54 -8.54
C PHE A 267 -16.25 4.19 -7.84
N TYR A 268 -15.04 4.06 -8.38
CA TYR A 268 -13.85 4.72 -7.82
C TYR A 268 -13.98 6.24 -7.80
N ASN A 269 -14.48 6.86 -8.86
CA ASN A 269 -14.74 8.30 -8.88
C ASN A 269 -15.71 8.71 -7.77
N SER A 270 -16.84 8.00 -7.66
CA SER A 270 -17.87 8.28 -6.65
C SER A 270 -17.34 8.12 -5.22
N ALA A 271 -16.58 7.06 -4.95
CA ALA A 271 -15.95 6.81 -3.67
C ALA A 271 -14.93 7.90 -3.32
N ILE A 272 -14.02 8.24 -4.25
CA ILE A 272 -13.01 9.27 -4.04
C ILE A 272 -13.67 10.63 -3.80
N GLU A 273 -14.63 11.03 -4.64
CA GLU A 273 -15.35 12.29 -4.47
C GLU A 273 -16.05 12.38 -3.11
N ALA A 274 -16.61 11.28 -2.61
CA ALA A 274 -17.23 11.23 -1.29
C ALA A 274 -16.20 11.32 -0.16
N MET A 275 -15.11 10.54 -0.23
CA MET A 275 -14.05 10.52 0.79
C MET A 275 -13.32 11.87 0.87
N ARG A 276 -13.08 12.54 -0.27
CA ARG A 276 -12.43 13.85 -0.33
C ARG A 276 -13.24 14.98 0.33
N LYS A 277 -14.56 14.79 0.54
CA LYS A 277 -15.41 15.74 1.28
C LYS A 277 -15.18 15.70 2.80
N VAL A 278 -14.47 14.70 3.31
CA VAL A 278 -14.11 14.62 4.73
C VAL A 278 -13.02 15.66 5.05
N ASP A 279 -13.18 16.35 6.18
CA ASP A 279 -12.20 17.35 6.62
C ASP A 279 -10.80 16.73 6.81
N GLY A 280 -9.79 17.39 6.25
CA GLY A 280 -8.40 16.90 6.24
C GLY A 280 -8.08 15.88 5.14
N ALA A 281 -9.05 15.42 4.34
CA ALA A 281 -8.83 14.38 3.33
C ALA A 281 -8.26 14.89 2.00
N GLY A 282 -8.04 16.20 1.81
CA GLY A 282 -7.61 16.77 0.53
C GLY A 282 -6.33 16.16 -0.07
N SER A 283 -5.32 15.88 0.77
CA SER A 283 -4.06 15.23 0.39
C SER A 283 -3.86 13.85 1.05
N PHE A 284 -4.93 13.25 1.58
CA PHE A 284 -4.86 11.93 2.19
C PHE A 284 -4.73 10.84 1.11
N PRO A 285 -3.75 9.92 1.15
CA PRO A 285 -3.58 8.96 0.06
C PRO A 285 -4.76 7.98 -0.04
N LEU A 286 -5.32 7.84 -1.24
CA LEU A 286 -6.37 6.87 -1.54
C LEU A 286 -5.82 5.82 -2.53
N TYR A 287 -5.71 4.59 -2.08
CA TYR A 287 -5.22 3.46 -2.86
C TYR A 287 -6.40 2.80 -3.58
N LEU A 288 -6.15 2.27 -4.77
CA LEU A 288 -7.14 1.49 -5.53
C LEU A 288 -6.46 0.31 -6.21
N HIS A 289 -7.05 -0.86 -6.07
CA HIS A 289 -6.58 -2.04 -6.79
C HIS A 289 -6.80 -1.87 -8.29
N ASP A 290 -5.86 -2.35 -9.09
CA ASP A 290 -5.85 -2.22 -10.55
C ASP A 290 -6.85 -3.12 -11.31
N GLY A 291 -7.73 -3.83 -10.59
CA GLY A 291 -8.65 -4.81 -11.18
C GLY A 291 -7.96 -5.86 -12.06
N PHE A 292 -6.70 -6.19 -11.79
CA PHE A 292 -5.86 -7.05 -12.63
C PHE A 292 -5.58 -6.49 -14.04
N ASN A 293 -5.65 -5.16 -14.19
CA ASN A 293 -5.30 -4.42 -15.40
C ASN A 293 -4.43 -3.19 -15.06
N ILE A 294 -3.17 -3.45 -14.71
CA ILE A 294 -2.18 -2.45 -14.33
C ILE A 294 -2.06 -1.29 -15.35
N ASP A 295 -2.14 -1.58 -16.66
CA ASP A 295 -1.99 -0.57 -17.72
C ASP A 295 -3.15 0.44 -17.69
N GLN A 296 -4.38 -0.06 -17.58
CA GLN A 296 -5.59 0.78 -17.52
C GLN A 296 -5.56 1.69 -16.30
N TYR A 297 -5.29 1.13 -15.11
CA TYR A 297 -5.41 1.89 -13.87
C TYR A 297 -4.19 2.75 -13.58
N SER A 298 -3.00 2.40 -14.10
CA SER A 298 -1.84 3.30 -14.08
C SER A 298 -2.08 4.53 -14.92
N LYS A 299 -2.67 4.38 -16.11
CA LYS A 299 -3.09 5.53 -16.92
C LYS A 299 -4.18 6.33 -16.22
N TRP A 300 -5.18 5.66 -15.67
CA TRP A 300 -6.28 6.31 -14.96
C TRP A 300 -5.77 7.15 -13.77
N VAL A 301 -4.90 6.60 -12.92
CA VAL A 301 -4.24 7.36 -11.84
C VAL A 301 -3.33 8.46 -12.40
N GLY A 302 -2.61 8.18 -13.49
CA GLY A 302 -1.75 9.11 -14.22
C GLY A 302 -2.47 10.35 -14.78
N ASP A 303 -3.76 10.25 -15.06
CA ASP A 303 -4.61 11.34 -15.54
C ASP A 303 -5.29 12.14 -14.39
N ARG A 304 -5.19 11.68 -13.14
CA ARG A 304 -5.80 12.34 -11.97
C ARG A 304 -4.91 13.38 -11.32
N ASP A 305 -5.55 14.38 -10.70
CA ASP A 305 -4.85 15.44 -9.99
C ASP A 305 -4.65 15.19 -8.49
N ASP A 306 -5.46 14.33 -7.88
CA ASP A 306 -5.38 14.05 -6.45
C ASP A 306 -4.34 12.96 -6.12
N PHE A 307 -4.11 12.76 -4.81
CA PHE A 307 -3.21 11.73 -4.32
C PHE A 307 -3.93 10.36 -4.35
N SER A 308 -4.02 9.80 -5.55
CA SER A 308 -4.45 8.43 -5.82
C SER A 308 -3.25 7.53 -6.10
N VAL A 309 -3.30 6.29 -5.62
CA VAL A 309 -2.23 5.29 -5.74
C VAL A 309 -2.77 4.01 -6.34
N VAL A 310 -2.07 3.48 -7.35
CA VAL A 310 -2.34 2.13 -7.87
C VAL A 310 -1.77 1.11 -6.90
N ASP A 311 -2.62 0.20 -6.46
CA ASP A 311 -2.21 -1.06 -5.84
C ASP A 311 -2.23 -2.18 -6.90
N HIS A 312 -1.10 -2.88 -7.03
CA HIS A 312 -0.90 -3.99 -7.95
C HIS A 312 -0.57 -5.28 -7.19
N HIS A 313 -1.29 -6.35 -7.50
CA HIS A 313 -1.03 -7.69 -6.99
C HIS A 313 -0.27 -8.53 -8.01
N SER A 314 0.86 -9.13 -7.62
CA SER A 314 1.74 -9.89 -8.51
C SER A 314 1.99 -11.31 -7.98
N TYR A 315 1.31 -12.28 -8.59
CA TYR A 315 1.43 -13.70 -8.27
C TYR A 315 1.72 -14.55 -9.51
N PHE A 316 2.45 -15.65 -9.32
CA PHE A 316 2.84 -16.58 -10.40
C PHE A 316 2.45 -18.03 -10.07
N VAL A 317 1.22 -18.22 -9.61
CA VAL A 317 0.70 -19.55 -9.21
C VAL A 317 -0.73 -19.84 -9.69
N TYR A 318 -1.42 -18.86 -10.31
CA TYR A 318 -2.87 -18.96 -10.56
C TYR A 318 -3.22 -19.23 -12.03
N THR A 319 -2.38 -18.84 -12.99
CA THR A 319 -2.68 -19.05 -14.41
C THR A 319 -1.93 -20.24 -15.00
N ASP A 320 -2.43 -20.79 -16.11
CA ASP A 320 -1.72 -21.84 -16.87
C ASP A 320 -0.32 -21.36 -17.34
N SER A 321 -0.19 -20.08 -17.66
CA SER A 321 1.09 -19.46 -18.03
C SER A 321 2.07 -19.48 -16.86
N ASP A 322 1.60 -19.32 -15.63
CA ASP A 322 2.46 -19.31 -14.45
C ASP A 322 2.88 -20.72 -14.05
N THR A 323 1.90 -21.63 -14.00
CA THR A 323 2.09 -23.01 -13.54
C THR A 323 2.86 -23.88 -14.54
N SER A 324 2.97 -23.48 -15.81
CA SER A 324 3.72 -24.21 -16.85
C SER A 324 5.23 -23.91 -16.89
N LYS A 325 5.72 -22.91 -16.13
CA LYS A 325 7.12 -22.48 -16.18
C LYS A 325 7.92 -22.98 -14.97
N PRO A 326 9.15 -23.47 -15.16
CA PRO A 326 10.01 -23.84 -14.04
C PRO A 326 10.52 -22.58 -13.31
N VAL A 327 10.83 -22.71 -12.01
CA VAL A 327 11.25 -21.58 -11.13
C VAL A 327 12.35 -20.69 -11.73
N PRO A 328 13.42 -21.19 -12.37
CA PRO A 328 14.45 -20.33 -12.96
C PRO A 328 13.93 -19.45 -14.10
N SER A 329 12.97 -19.95 -14.88
CA SER A 329 12.32 -19.19 -15.96
C SER A 329 11.40 -18.11 -15.40
N LEU A 330 10.62 -18.42 -14.35
CA LEU A 330 9.84 -17.42 -13.61
C LEU A 330 10.75 -16.32 -13.06
N THR A 331 11.85 -16.70 -12.42
CA THR A 331 12.84 -15.75 -11.86
C THR A 331 13.40 -14.82 -12.93
N SER A 332 13.68 -15.36 -14.12
CA SER A 332 14.21 -14.57 -15.25
C SER A 332 13.17 -13.57 -15.77
N MET A 333 11.93 -14.02 -15.97
CA MET A 333 10.81 -13.17 -16.40
C MET A 333 10.51 -12.05 -15.38
N ILE A 334 10.55 -12.36 -14.09
CA ILE A 334 10.38 -11.36 -13.02
C ILE A 334 11.42 -10.24 -13.14
N LYS A 335 12.68 -10.63 -13.31
CA LYS A 335 13.81 -9.69 -13.41
C LYS A 335 13.84 -8.90 -14.72
N SER A 336 13.17 -9.36 -15.78
CA SER A 336 13.08 -8.67 -17.07
C SER A 336 11.71 -8.02 -17.27
N ASP A 337 10.71 -8.81 -17.65
CA ASP A 337 9.47 -8.36 -18.26
C ASP A 337 8.55 -7.74 -17.21
N ILE A 338 8.43 -8.39 -16.05
CA ILE A 338 7.62 -7.89 -14.93
C ILE A 338 8.24 -6.62 -14.37
N SER A 339 9.55 -6.62 -14.12
CA SER A 339 10.29 -5.42 -13.68
C SER A 339 10.09 -4.25 -14.64
N SER A 340 10.16 -4.50 -15.95
CA SER A 340 9.95 -3.48 -16.99
C SER A 340 8.50 -2.98 -17.03
N SER A 341 7.53 -3.88 -16.90
CA SER A 341 6.10 -3.55 -16.87
C SER A 341 5.77 -2.65 -15.68
N ILE A 342 6.13 -3.07 -14.46
CA ILE A 342 5.85 -2.31 -13.23
C ILE A 342 6.57 -0.97 -13.27
N SER A 343 7.84 -0.92 -13.68
CA SER A 343 8.59 0.35 -13.77
C SER A 343 7.98 1.31 -14.81
N SER A 344 7.43 0.79 -15.90
CA SER A 344 6.77 1.62 -16.93
C SER A 344 5.43 2.15 -16.44
N ASN A 345 4.64 1.29 -15.81
CA ASN A 345 3.36 1.65 -15.21
C ASN A 345 3.48 2.60 -14.03
N ALA A 346 4.50 2.42 -13.18
CA ALA A 346 4.83 3.37 -12.13
C ALA A 346 5.13 4.76 -12.72
N LYS A 347 5.86 4.87 -13.84
CA LYS A 347 6.09 6.17 -14.51
C LYS A 347 4.80 6.78 -15.05
N ILE A 348 3.93 5.97 -15.67
CA ILE A 348 2.61 6.41 -16.17
C ILE A 348 1.76 6.95 -15.01
N ALA A 349 1.75 6.26 -13.87
CA ALA A 349 1.08 6.66 -12.64
C ALA A 349 1.82 7.76 -11.84
N ARG A 350 2.81 8.45 -12.43
CA ARG A 350 3.63 9.50 -11.78
C ARG A 350 4.33 9.05 -10.49
N GLY A 351 4.72 7.78 -10.42
CA GLY A 351 5.34 7.15 -9.25
C GLY A 351 4.35 6.68 -8.19
N ASN A 352 3.04 6.90 -8.38
CA ASN A 352 1.99 6.47 -7.45
C ASN A 352 1.56 5.03 -7.74
N LEU A 353 2.49 4.09 -7.60
CA LEU A 353 2.24 2.66 -7.75
C LEU A 353 2.98 1.88 -6.66
N VAL A 354 2.27 0.99 -6.00
CA VAL A 354 2.79 0.08 -4.96
C VAL A 354 2.37 -1.35 -5.32
N THR A 355 3.26 -2.32 -5.11
CA THR A 355 2.92 -3.74 -5.26
C THR A 355 2.52 -4.31 -3.89
N ASP A 356 1.27 -4.11 -3.46
CA ASP A 356 0.86 -4.45 -2.08
C ASP A 356 0.48 -5.92 -1.87
N GLU A 357 0.58 -6.76 -2.89
CA GLU A 357 0.54 -8.21 -2.72
C GLU A 357 1.49 -8.97 -3.65
N TRP A 358 2.32 -9.81 -3.04
CA TRP A 358 3.21 -10.77 -3.71
C TRP A 358 3.63 -11.84 -2.71
N GLY A 359 4.08 -12.99 -3.18
CA GLY A 359 4.50 -14.11 -2.33
C GLY A 359 5.60 -14.95 -2.94
N CYS A 360 6.15 -15.87 -2.16
CA CYS A 360 7.19 -16.80 -2.61
C CYS A 360 6.64 -18.19 -2.96
N ALA A 361 5.32 -18.31 -3.05
CA ALA A 361 4.64 -19.52 -3.46
C ALA A 361 4.99 -19.90 -4.91
N LEU A 362 5.06 -21.21 -5.14
CA LEU A 362 5.36 -21.82 -6.43
C LEU A 362 4.36 -22.94 -6.67
N ALA A 363 3.95 -23.11 -7.94
CA ALA A 363 3.17 -24.27 -8.33
C ALA A 363 4.02 -25.54 -8.28
N GLU A 364 3.41 -26.68 -7.96
CA GLU A 364 4.11 -27.98 -7.89
C GLU A 364 4.85 -28.29 -9.21
N SER A 365 4.19 -28.06 -10.33
CA SER A 365 4.74 -28.22 -11.68
C SER A 365 5.97 -27.34 -11.92
N SER A 366 6.03 -26.14 -11.34
CA SER A 366 7.18 -25.24 -11.46
C SER A 366 8.43 -25.76 -10.73
N THR A 367 8.26 -26.64 -9.75
CA THR A 367 9.38 -27.22 -8.96
C THR A 367 9.95 -28.50 -9.57
N GLN A 368 9.23 -29.14 -10.50
CA GLN A 368 9.62 -30.43 -11.07
C GLN A 368 10.91 -30.31 -11.89
N GLY A 369 11.84 -31.23 -11.66
CA GLY A 369 13.11 -31.29 -12.40
C GLY A 369 14.14 -30.21 -12.03
N VAL A 370 13.88 -29.40 -10.99
CA VAL A 370 14.84 -28.39 -10.50
C VAL A 370 15.86 -29.06 -9.57
N SER A 371 17.14 -29.02 -9.96
CA SER A 371 18.22 -29.75 -9.26
C SER A 371 18.55 -29.23 -7.85
N ASN A 372 18.38 -27.92 -7.60
CA ASN A 372 18.56 -27.29 -6.29
C ASN A 372 17.38 -26.35 -6.04
N LEU A 373 16.27 -26.94 -5.56
CA LEU A 373 15.02 -26.23 -5.38
C LEU A 373 15.15 -25.10 -4.36
N ASP A 374 15.84 -25.32 -3.24
CA ASP A 374 16.00 -24.29 -2.19
C ASP A 374 16.68 -23.03 -2.73
N SER A 375 17.77 -23.19 -3.48
CA SER A 375 18.47 -22.05 -4.10
C SER A 375 17.63 -21.39 -5.19
N ALA A 376 16.85 -22.16 -5.96
CA ALA A 376 15.96 -21.61 -6.97
C ALA A 376 14.81 -20.81 -6.35
N THR A 377 14.18 -21.33 -5.29
CA THR A 377 13.12 -20.65 -4.52
C THR A 377 13.65 -19.39 -3.87
N GLN A 378 14.86 -19.43 -3.29
CA GLN A 378 15.51 -18.24 -2.75
C GLN A 378 15.76 -17.19 -3.83
N ALA A 379 16.28 -17.58 -5.00
CA ALA A 379 16.54 -16.67 -6.11
C ALA A 379 15.25 -16.05 -6.70
N TYR A 380 14.16 -16.82 -6.73
CA TYR A 380 12.83 -16.37 -7.13
C TYR A 380 12.27 -15.34 -6.15
N CYS A 381 12.24 -15.70 -4.87
CA CYS A 381 11.69 -14.88 -3.79
C CYS A 381 12.46 -13.57 -3.61
N GLN A 382 13.79 -13.62 -3.56
CA GLN A 382 14.63 -12.41 -3.46
C GLN A 382 14.66 -11.60 -4.76
N GLY A 383 14.46 -12.26 -5.91
CA GLY A 383 14.30 -11.59 -7.20
C GLY A 383 13.05 -10.71 -7.23
N GLN A 384 11.92 -11.24 -6.78
CA GLN A 384 10.68 -10.48 -6.58
C GLN A 384 10.87 -9.31 -5.62
N GLU A 385 11.41 -9.58 -4.43
CA GLU A 385 11.68 -8.57 -3.41
C GLU A 385 12.52 -7.40 -3.97
N THR A 386 13.60 -7.72 -4.71
CA THR A 386 14.46 -6.71 -5.33
C THR A 386 13.72 -5.89 -6.38
N VAL A 387 12.86 -6.51 -7.20
CA VAL A 387 12.08 -5.81 -8.22
C VAL A 387 11.05 -4.90 -7.56
N TYR A 388 10.19 -5.41 -6.70
CA TYR A 388 9.09 -4.65 -6.10
C TYR A 388 9.59 -3.56 -5.14
N ARG A 389 10.69 -3.80 -4.44
CA ARG A 389 11.40 -2.77 -3.68
C ARG A 389 11.81 -1.59 -4.56
N ASN A 390 12.11 -1.77 -5.84
CA ASN A 390 12.74 -0.72 -6.65
C ASN A 390 11.87 -0.15 -7.77
N ALA A 391 10.86 -0.89 -8.25
CA ALA A 391 10.06 -0.50 -9.41
C ALA A 391 8.98 0.55 -9.10
N GLY A 392 8.55 0.67 -7.83
CA GLY A 392 7.50 1.60 -7.40
C GLY A 392 7.79 2.29 -6.06
N ALA A 393 6.73 2.85 -5.47
CA ALA A 393 6.77 3.55 -4.18
C ALA A 393 6.73 2.60 -2.98
N GLY A 394 6.61 1.29 -3.19
CA GLY A 394 6.70 0.30 -2.13
C GLY A 394 6.27 -1.10 -2.56
N TYR A 395 6.22 -2.00 -1.58
CA TYR A 395 5.78 -3.37 -1.74
C TYR A 395 5.21 -3.91 -0.42
N ALA A 396 4.27 -4.86 -0.48
CA ALA A 396 3.81 -5.59 0.70
C ALA A 396 3.70 -7.10 0.44
N PHE A 397 4.41 -7.89 1.25
CA PHE A 397 4.39 -9.35 1.14
C PHE A 397 3.05 -9.91 1.66
N TRP A 398 2.44 -10.85 0.95
CA TRP A 398 1.29 -11.63 1.41
C TRP A 398 1.75 -13.02 1.89
N SER A 399 1.73 -13.33 3.20
CA SER A 399 1.28 -12.52 4.33
C SER A 399 2.20 -12.67 5.56
N TYR A 400 2.00 -11.88 6.60
CA TYR A 400 2.87 -11.85 7.79
C TYR A 400 3.03 -13.24 8.42
N MET A 401 1.90 -13.89 8.71
CA MET A 401 1.85 -15.23 9.27
C MET A 401 0.52 -15.92 8.96
N MET A 402 0.47 -17.21 9.27
CA MET A 402 -0.66 -18.11 9.09
C MET A 402 -0.53 -19.24 10.13
N ASP A 403 -1.55 -20.10 10.27
CA ASP A 403 -1.44 -21.31 11.08
C ASP A 403 -0.27 -22.16 10.60
N GLY A 404 0.56 -22.62 11.54
CA GLY A 404 1.72 -23.44 11.22
C GLY A 404 2.91 -22.67 10.62
N CYS A 405 2.87 -21.33 10.57
CA CYS A 405 3.96 -20.48 10.07
C CYS A 405 5.26 -20.67 10.88
N LYS A 406 6.12 -21.57 10.39
CA LYS A 406 7.38 -21.99 11.01
C LYS A 406 8.56 -21.62 10.13
N ALA A 407 9.72 -21.44 10.74
CA ALA A 407 10.96 -21.20 10.02
C ALA A 407 11.23 -22.32 9.00
N GLY A 408 11.38 -21.95 7.73
CA GLY A 408 11.59 -22.90 6.63
C GLY A 408 10.37 -23.70 6.19
N ASP A 409 9.16 -23.26 6.56
CA ASP A 409 7.96 -23.73 5.89
C ASP A 409 7.98 -23.28 4.40
N GLY A 410 7.89 -24.25 3.49
CA GLY A 410 8.06 -24.06 2.05
C GLY A 410 6.80 -23.61 1.32
N ASN A 411 5.73 -23.25 2.04
CA ASN A 411 4.46 -22.87 1.43
C ASN A 411 4.52 -21.54 0.65
N GLY A 412 5.53 -20.70 0.93
CA GLY A 412 5.78 -19.45 0.22
C GLY A 412 4.85 -18.28 0.60
N TRP A 413 3.95 -18.47 1.56
CA TRP A 413 2.96 -17.49 2.02
C TRP A 413 3.21 -16.97 3.43
N CYS A 414 4.13 -17.59 4.18
CA CYS A 414 4.48 -17.23 5.56
C CYS A 414 5.75 -16.35 5.57
N PHE A 415 5.58 -15.02 5.68
CA PHE A 415 6.69 -14.07 5.75
C PHE A 415 7.60 -14.35 6.96
N LYS A 416 7.01 -14.45 8.16
CA LYS A 416 7.75 -14.65 9.42
C LYS A 416 8.65 -15.89 9.39
N GLY A 417 8.19 -16.98 8.77
CA GLY A 417 8.97 -18.22 8.59
C GLY A 417 9.94 -18.20 7.42
N SER A 418 9.77 -17.26 6.48
CA SER A 418 10.65 -17.10 5.31
C SER A 418 11.83 -16.17 5.57
N VAL A 419 11.69 -15.18 6.48
CA VAL A 419 12.78 -14.26 6.86
C VAL A 419 14.01 -15.02 7.34
N ALA A 420 15.18 -14.57 6.88
CA ALA A 420 16.49 -15.17 7.17
C ALA A 420 16.71 -16.59 6.61
N ASN A 421 15.77 -17.15 5.86
CA ASN A 421 15.91 -18.41 5.15
C ASN A 421 15.77 -18.21 3.63
N ILE A 422 14.54 -17.96 3.16
CA ILE A 422 14.23 -17.69 1.76
C ILE A 422 14.35 -16.18 1.50
N LEU A 423 13.78 -15.37 2.38
CA LEU A 423 13.83 -13.91 2.33
C LEU A 423 15.08 -13.34 3.00
N PRO A 424 15.45 -12.07 2.70
CA PRO A 424 16.50 -11.35 3.42
C PRO A 424 16.27 -11.31 4.93
N LYS A 425 17.34 -11.05 5.69
CA LYS A 425 17.27 -10.90 7.17
C LYS A 425 16.64 -9.57 7.61
N THR A 426 16.76 -8.55 6.77
CA THR A 426 16.35 -7.18 7.07
C THR A 426 15.82 -6.51 5.82
N PHE A 427 14.96 -5.51 6.00
CA PHE A 427 14.21 -4.85 4.95
C PHE A 427 14.36 -3.33 4.94
N PHE A 428 15.27 -2.75 5.75
CA PHE A 428 15.49 -1.29 5.85
C PHE A 428 15.61 -0.57 4.49
N SER A 429 15.21 0.70 4.43
CA SER A 429 15.25 1.52 3.19
C SER A 429 16.67 1.77 2.69
N TYR A 430 17.62 1.86 3.62
CA TYR A 430 19.04 2.05 3.35
C TYR A 430 19.79 0.74 3.52
N GLU A 431 20.58 0.33 2.52
CA GLU A 431 21.38 -0.91 2.56
C GLU A 431 22.40 -0.90 3.73
N ALA A 432 22.86 0.30 4.07
CA ALA A 432 23.80 0.52 5.15
C ALA A 432 23.15 0.48 6.55
N GLN A 433 21.84 0.29 6.66
CA GLN A 433 21.12 0.16 7.93
C GLN A 433 21.00 -1.31 8.35
N THR A 434 21.33 -1.61 9.60
CA THR A 434 21.27 -2.97 10.19
C THR A 434 20.36 -3.06 11.40
N GLU A 435 19.98 -1.93 11.98
CA GLU A 435 19.13 -1.83 13.17
C GLU A 435 18.20 -0.62 13.01
N PRO A 436 17.09 -0.52 13.76
CA PRO A 436 16.31 0.69 13.84
C PRO A 436 17.17 1.87 14.31
N VAL A 437 17.05 3.02 13.64
CA VAL A 437 17.76 4.23 14.03
C VAL A 437 16.82 5.42 13.92
N ASP A 438 16.61 6.10 15.06
CA ASP A 438 15.95 7.39 15.09
C ASP A 438 16.98 8.52 14.93
N GLY A 439 16.56 9.60 14.26
CA GLY A 439 17.34 10.82 14.24
C GLY A 439 18.63 10.73 13.42
N ILE A 440 18.66 10.00 12.30
CA ILE A 440 19.86 9.94 11.45
C ILE A 440 20.24 11.35 10.96
N SER A 441 21.28 11.92 11.56
CA SER A 441 21.89 13.19 11.15
C SER A 441 22.97 12.95 10.08
N VAL A 442 22.83 13.64 8.95
CA VAL A 442 23.77 13.60 7.83
C VAL A 442 25.04 14.42 8.12
N ASP A 443 24.96 15.37 9.06
CA ASP A 443 26.04 16.33 9.35
C ASP A 443 27.07 15.79 10.38
N GLY A 444 27.14 14.47 10.52
CA GLY A 444 28.17 13.81 11.35
C GLY A 444 28.06 14.05 12.86
N THR A 445 27.04 14.78 13.32
CA THR A 445 26.78 15.05 14.74
C THR A 445 25.29 14.93 15.04
N THR A 446 24.92 13.99 15.91
CA THR A 446 24.30 14.24 17.23
C THR A 446 23.57 13.02 17.82
N ASN A 447 23.66 12.95 19.15
CA ASN A 447 22.87 12.30 20.21
C ASN A 447 22.47 10.82 20.07
N SER A 448 23.31 9.97 20.66
CA SER A 448 22.91 8.67 21.21
C SER A 448 22.03 8.87 22.45
N THR A 449 20.72 8.94 22.28
CA THR A 449 19.79 8.51 23.34
C THR A 449 19.26 7.16 22.94
N ALA A 450 19.98 6.11 23.35
CA ALA A 450 19.41 4.78 23.44
C ALA A 450 18.33 4.81 24.52
N SER A 451 17.06 4.66 24.13
CA SER A 451 15.98 4.31 25.05
C SER A 451 16.22 2.88 25.55
N SER A 452 17.07 2.76 26.58
CA SER A 452 17.19 1.53 27.36
C SER A 452 16.24 1.64 28.56
N SER A 453 14.98 1.26 28.36
CA SER A 453 14.14 0.84 29.48
C SER A 453 14.65 -0.53 29.95
N SER A 454 15.67 -0.52 30.81
CA SER A 454 16.09 -1.70 31.55
C SER A 454 15.27 -1.78 32.84
N SER A 455 14.36 -2.74 32.88
CA SER A 455 13.75 -3.22 34.11
C SER A 455 14.84 -3.89 34.96
N SER A 456 15.22 -3.24 36.05
CA SER A 456 16.01 -3.88 37.10
C SER A 456 15.05 -4.45 38.13
N ASN A 457 15.03 -5.77 38.24
CA ASN A 457 14.55 -6.45 39.44
C ASN A 457 15.50 -6.11 40.59
N ASP A 458 14.96 -5.65 41.71
CA ASP A 458 15.57 -5.87 43.02
C ASP A 458 14.46 -6.16 44.03
N ASP A 459 14.42 -7.41 44.46
CA ASP A 459 13.74 -7.85 45.68
C ASP A 459 14.54 -7.35 46.88
N THR A 460 13.91 -6.65 47.84
CA THR A 460 14.16 -6.87 49.27
C THR A 460 13.00 -6.32 50.12
N ASN A 461 12.56 -7.18 51.05
CA ASN A 461 11.58 -6.98 52.11
C ASN A 461 11.72 -5.66 52.92
N SER A 462 10.60 -5.06 53.31
CA SER A 462 10.17 -4.98 54.72
C SER A 462 8.82 -4.26 54.88
N ASP A 463 7.88 -5.01 55.43
CA ASP A 463 6.89 -4.70 56.47
C ASP A 463 6.28 -3.28 56.62
N ASP A 464 4.95 -3.36 56.81
CA ASP A 464 4.15 -2.67 57.81
C ASP A 464 3.15 -1.57 57.40
N ASN A 465 1.91 -1.91 57.76
CA ASN A 465 0.83 -1.07 58.30
C ASN A 465 -0.11 -0.31 57.35
N ALA A 466 -1.23 -1.01 57.13
CA ALA A 466 -2.53 -0.70 57.74
C ALA A 466 -3.40 0.45 57.19
N ALA A 467 -4.64 0.04 56.97
CA ALA A 467 -5.88 0.72 57.32
C ALA A 467 -6.49 1.73 56.33
N SER A 468 -7.54 1.23 55.67
CA SER A 468 -8.92 1.76 55.68
C SER A 468 -9.20 3.16 55.15
N SER A 469 -10.05 3.23 54.13
CA SER A 469 -11.42 3.80 54.17
C SER A 469 -11.88 4.08 52.73
N THR A 470 -12.80 3.28 52.18
CA THR A 470 -14.25 3.54 52.08
C THR A 470 -14.70 4.87 51.48
N SER A 471 -15.51 4.69 50.43
CA SER A 471 -16.74 5.41 50.04
C SER A 471 -16.62 6.80 49.42
N SER A 472 -17.00 6.87 48.13
CA SER A 472 -18.24 7.54 47.63
C SER A 472 -18.01 9.04 47.37
N SER A 473 -18.53 9.71 46.35
CA SER A 473 -19.74 9.53 45.54
C SER A 473 -19.70 10.53 44.38
N SER A 474 -20.30 10.13 43.25
CA SER A 474 -21.09 10.94 42.30
C SER A 474 -20.93 12.47 42.23
N SER A 475 -20.79 12.96 40.99
CA SER A 475 -21.51 14.17 40.56
C SER A 475 -21.82 14.10 39.06
N SER A 476 -23.10 13.90 38.77
CA SER A 476 -23.74 14.22 37.49
C SER A 476 -24.19 15.69 37.51
N SER A 477 -23.99 16.40 36.40
CA SER A 477 -24.76 17.60 36.09
C SER A 477 -24.87 17.78 34.58
N THR A 478 -26.11 17.67 34.12
CA THR A 478 -26.66 18.08 32.81
C THR A 478 -26.71 19.60 32.66
N SER A 479 -26.55 20.14 31.43
CA SER A 479 -27.63 20.80 30.66
C SER A 479 -27.19 21.86 29.61
N ALA A 480 -27.90 21.83 28.47
CA ALA A 480 -28.33 22.91 27.54
C ALA A 480 -27.27 23.77 26.81
N ALA A 481 -27.21 23.85 25.47
CA ALA A 481 -28.17 24.25 24.41
C ALA A 481 -28.41 25.77 24.25
N ALA A 482 -27.95 26.33 23.12
CA ALA A 482 -28.54 27.45 22.33
C ALA A 482 -27.63 27.71 21.10
N ASN A 483 -28.01 27.37 19.86
CA ASN A 483 -28.82 28.14 18.90
C ASN A 483 -28.45 29.63 18.73
N ASN A 484 -27.99 30.00 17.52
CA ASN A 484 -28.61 31.12 16.83
C ASN A 484 -28.47 31.03 15.29
N GLN A 485 -29.57 31.42 14.63
CA GLN A 485 -29.82 31.41 13.19
C GLN A 485 -29.51 32.78 12.54
N GLY A 486 -29.43 32.75 11.21
CA GLY A 486 -30.02 33.77 10.33
C GLY A 486 -29.01 34.40 9.35
N SER A 487 -29.30 34.67 8.08
CA SER A 487 -30.46 34.42 7.21
C SER A 487 -30.20 35.15 5.88
N ASN A 488 -30.76 34.63 4.77
CA ASN A 488 -31.19 35.35 3.54
C ASN A 488 -30.10 35.95 2.61
N SER A 489 -30.21 35.97 1.28
CA SER A 489 -31.34 35.80 0.34
C SER A 489 -30.86 35.68 -1.13
N SER A 490 -31.58 34.86 -1.92
CA SER A 490 -32.08 35.05 -3.32
C SER A 490 -31.23 35.71 -4.43
N GLY A 491 -31.28 35.11 -5.64
CA GLY A 491 -31.40 35.90 -6.88
C GLY A 491 -30.75 35.36 -8.16
N GLN A 492 -31.51 34.56 -8.93
CA GLN A 492 -31.65 34.53 -10.41
C GLN A 492 -30.45 34.69 -11.39
N SER A 493 -30.25 33.63 -12.19
CA SER A 493 -30.34 33.56 -13.67
C SER A 493 -29.78 34.69 -14.55
N CYS A 494 -28.86 34.36 -15.48
CA CYS A 494 -29.12 34.32 -16.94
C CYS A 494 -27.88 34.03 -17.79
N LYS A 495 -28.15 33.55 -19.02
CA LYS A 495 -27.26 32.96 -20.02
C LYS A 495 -26.49 33.97 -20.89
N ALA A 496 -25.50 33.42 -21.60
CA ALA A 496 -25.23 33.58 -23.04
C ALA A 496 -24.14 34.56 -23.55
N SER A 497 -23.14 33.94 -24.19
CA SER A 497 -22.69 34.18 -25.58
C SER A 497 -21.51 35.13 -25.90
N LYS A 498 -20.43 34.47 -26.35
CA LYS A 498 -19.64 34.69 -27.59
C LYS A 498 -19.47 36.13 -28.11
N LYS A 499 -18.20 36.52 -28.34
CA LYS A 499 -17.70 36.88 -29.70
C LYS A 499 -16.17 37.02 -29.78
N LYS A 500 -15.61 36.31 -30.78
CA LYS A 500 -14.29 36.52 -31.39
C LYS A 500 -14.21 37.90 -32.05
N ARG A 501 -13.01 38.49 -32.08
CA ARG A 501 -12.60 39.47 -33.10
C ARG A 501 -11.16 39.21 -33.56
N THR A 502 -11.01 39.07 -34.87
CA THR A 502 -9.77 38.96 -35.65
C THR A 502 -9.32 40.35 -36.16
N THR A 503 -8.26 40.35 -36.98
CA THR A 503 -7.63 41.42 -37.81
C THR A 503 -6.45 42.15 -37.13
N SER A 504 -5.30 42.41 -37.75
CA SER A 504 -4.68 42.04 -39.04
C SER A 504 -3.28 42.67 -39.08
N SER A 505 -2.42 42.11 -39.94
CA SER A 505 -1.07 42.48 -40.36
C SER A 505 -0.71 43.96 -40.59
N SER A 506 0.58 44.30 -40.48
CA SER A 506 1.34 44.96 -41.55
C SER A 506 2.87 44.76 -41.43
N THR A 507 3.51 44.72 -42.60
CA THR A 507 4.91 44.43 -42.94
C THR A 507 5.73 45.69 -43.22
N SER A 508 7.06 45.64 -43.07
CA SER A 508 7.98 46.18 -44.11
C SER A 508 9.46 45.82 -43.90
N ASN A 509 10.10 45.50 -45.03
CA ASN A 509 11.48 45.08 -45.29
C ASN A 509 12.54 46.19 -45.15
N ALA A 510 13.82 45.80 -44.99
CA ALA A 510 14.92 46.31 -45.83
C ALA A 510 16.16 45.37 -45.84
N ARG A 511 16.64 45.08 -47.05
CA ARG A 511 17.85 44.31 -47.42
C ARG A 511 19.10 45.21 -47.44
N ARG A 512 20.31 44.64 -47.26
CA ARG A 512 21.38 44.59 -48.31
C ARG A 512 22.62 43.78 -47.89
N ARG A 513 23.22 43.14 -48.91
CA ARG A 513 24.40 42.24 -48.93
C ARG A 513 25.72 43.02 -49.11
N HIS A 514 26.85 42.49 -48.65
CA HIS A 514 28.02 42.07 -49.47
C HIS A 514 29.27 41.68 -48.63
N HIS A 515 29.92 40.59 -49.04
CA HIS A 515 31.27 40.09 -48.68
C HIS A 515 32.22 40.31 -49.90
N PRO A 516 33.54 39.97 -49.91
CA PRO A 516 34.49 39.59 -48.83
C PRO A 516 35.90 40.25 -48.98
N ARG A 517 36.84 39.99 -48.05
CA ARG A 517 38.26 39.60 -48.31
C ARG A 517 39.07 39.35 -47.02
N ASN A 518 39.90 38.31 -47.08
CA ASN A 518 40.87 37.78 -46.10
C ASN A 518 42.06 38.74 -45.84
N PRO A 519 42.75 38.65 -44.68
CA PRO A 519 43.97 37.81 -44.59
C PRO A 519 44.21 37.12 -43.22
N ALA A 520 44.94 35.99 -43.24
CA ALA A 520 45.58 35.38 -42.06
C ALA A 520 46.97 36.03 -41.82
N PRO A 521 47.59 36.01 -40.60
CA PRO A 521 48.29 34.80 -40.11
C PRO A 521 48.45 34.62 -38.56
N HIS A 522 48.96 33.42 -38.21
CA HIS A 522 49.67 32.97 -36.98
C HIS A 522 48.93 32.25 -35.83
N PRO A 523 49.49 31.11 -35.33
CA PRO A 523 48.89 30.31 -34.26
C PRO A 523 49.46 30.69 -32.89
N HIS A 524 48.60 31.10 -31.96
CA HIS A 524 48.93 31.17 -30.54
C HIS A 524 48.39 29.93 -29.82
N ARG A 525 49.33 29.19 -29.23
CA ARG A 525 49.15 28.07 -28.33
C ARG A 525 48.47 28.55 -27.04
N SER A 526 47.19 28.23 -26.86
CA SER A 526 46.47 28.44 -25.60
C SER A 526 46.70 27.23 -24.68
N SER A 527 47.37 27.49 -23.56
CA SER A 527 47.42 26.55 -22.43
C SER A 527 46.02 26.45 -21.79
N PRO A 528 45.54 25.27 -21.38
CA PRO A 528 44.28 25.17 -20.64
C PRO A 528 44.47 25.80 -19.26
N GLN A 529 43.69 26.83 -18.93
CA GLN A 529 43.50 27.20 -17.54
C GLN A 529 42.76 26.06 -16.81
N PRO A 530 43.15 25.72 -15.58
CA PRO A 530 42.39 24.78 -14.79
C PRO A 530 41.01 25.39 -14.49
N PRO A 531 39.93 24.60 -14.52
CA PRO A 531 38.60 25.13 -14.22
C PRO A 531 38.61 25.67 -12.79
N SER A 532 38.36 26.97 -12.66
CA SER A 532 38.07 27.58 -11.36
C SER A 532 36.88 26.85 -10.77
N LYS A 533 37.05 26.26 -9.58
CA LYS A 533 35.93 25.80 -8.75
C LYS A 533 35.03 27.01 -8.46
N ARG A 534 34.00 27.23 -9.28
CA ARG A 534 32.79 27.91 -8.82
C ARG A 534 32.16 26.95 -7.81
N ALA A 535 31.98 27.41 -6.58
CA ALA A 535 30.88 26.92 -5.78
C ALA A 535 29.62 27.15 -6.64
N SER A 536 29.04 26.07 -7.17
CA SER A 536 27.80 26.16 -7.95
C SER A 536 26.70 26.63 -7.01
N ASP A 537 26.02 27.73 -7.33
CA ASP A 537 24.69 28.00 -6.78
C ASP A 537 23.85 26.74 -7.01
N SER A 538 23.53 26.00 -5.94
CA SER A 538 22.56 24.91 -6.03
C SER A 538 21.20 25.50 -6.41
N SER A 539 20.50 24.86 -7.34
CA SER A 539 19.14 25.30 -7.64
C SER A 539 18.22 25.03 -6.45
N LYS A 540 17.14 25.81 -6.33
CA LYS A 540 16.17 25.65 -5.25
C LYS A 540 15.56 24.23 -5.21
N GLY A 541 15.30 23.63 -6.37
CA GLY A 541 14.81 22.24 -6.47
C GLY A 541 15.78 21.27 -5.83
N TYR A 542 17.07 21.37 -6.15
CA TYR A 542 18.11 20.51 -5.58
C TYR A 542 18.19 20.63 -4.05
N GLU A 543 18.15 21.85 -3.53
CA GLU A 543 18.18 22.09 -2.07
C GLU A 543 16.95 21.51 -1.36
N ASP A 544 15.76 21.67 -1.94
CA ASP A 544 14.51 21.12 -1.40
C ASP A 544 14.53 19.58 -1.43
N GLY A 545 15.04 18.98 -2.50
CA GLY A 545 15.22 17.52 -2.61
C GLY A 545 16.19 16.98 -1.56
N LEU A 546 17.32 17.66 -1.35
CA LEU A 546 18.29 17.31 -0.32
C LEU A 546 17.67 17.40 1.08
N ALA A 547 16.90 18.46 1.36
CA ALA A 547 16.20 18.64 2.63
C ALA A 547 15.12 17.57 2.84
N ALA A 548 14.37 17.20 1.80
CA ALA A 548 13.40 16.12 1.86
C ALA A 548 14.07 14.79 2.21
N ALA A 549 15.13 14.39 1.51
CA ALA A 549 15.86 13.16 1.85
C ALA A 549 16.33 13.13 3.32
N LYS A 550 16.87 14.24 3.83
CA LYS A 550 17.26 14.35 5.25
C LYS A 550 16.06 14.24 6.19
N LYS A 551 14.93 14.87 5.87
CA LYS A 551 13.69 14.81 6.67
C LYS A 551 13.19 13.36 6.80
N PHE A 552 13.11 12.64 5.69
CA PHE A 552 12.62 11.26 5.68
C PHE A 552 13.58 10.31 6.39
N ALA A 553 14.90 10.46 6.19
CA ALA A 553 15.91 9.66 6.87
C ALA A 553 15.88 9.84 8.40
N LYS A 554 15.52 11.03 8.90
CA LYS A 554 15.44 11.31 10.33
C LYS A 554 14.36 10.48 11.05
N MET A 555 13.33 10.07 10.33
CA MET A 555 12.21 9.26 10.85
C MET A 555 12.35 7.81 10.42
N GLY A 556 12.93 6.98 11.30
CA GLY A 556 13.07 5.54 11.10
C GLY A 556 13.99 5.12 9.95
N GLY A 557 14.82 6.03 9.42
CA GLY A 557 15.65 5.76 8.25
C GLY A 557 14.84 5.55 6.98
N SER A 558 13.74 6.28 6.81
CA SER A 558 12.86 6.13 5.64
C SER A 558 13.43 6.85 4.41
N LYS A 559 13.17 6.32 3.21
CA LYS A 559 13.37 7.02 1.94
C LYS A 559 12.09 7.69 1.45
N LEU A 560 12.21 8.70 0.58
CA LEU A 560 11.06 9.29 -0.09
C LEU A 560 10.54 8.31 -1.17
N GLY A 561 9.26 8.00 -1.18
CA GLY A 561 8.63 7.09 -2.14
C GLY A 561 7.89 7.85 -3.23
N PHE A 562 6.73 8.41 -2.88
CA PHE A 562 5.82 9.16 -3.74
C PHE A 562 6.36 10.54 -4.12
N THR A 563 7.52 10.57 -4.78
CA THR A 563 8.35 11.76 -4.96
C THR A 563 7.66 12.84 -5.80
N LEU A 564 7.08 12.47 -6.95
CA LEU A 564 6.40 13.44 -7.81
C LEU A 564 5.13 13.99 -7.17
N GLN A 565 4.39 13.15 -6.43
CA GLN A 565 3.25 13.60 -5.65
C GLN A 565 3.68 14.53 -4.50
N PHE A 566 4.77 14.22 -3.80
CA PHE A 566 5.34 15.08 -2.76
C PHE A 566 5.70 16.46 -3.33
N ILE A 567 6.36 16.51 -4.49
CA ILE A 567 6.68 17.77 -5.17
C ILE A 567 5.40 18.52 -5.52
N LYS A 568 4.40 17.85 -6.10
CA LYS A 568 3.11 18.46 -6.45
C LYS A 568 2.45 19.11 -5.23
N ASP A 569 2.39 18.40 -4.12
CA ASP A 569 1.66 18.83 -2.93
C ASP A 569 2.42 19.88 -2.10
N THR A 570 3.76 19.95 -2.23
CA THR A 570 4.59 20.89 -1.45
C THR A 570 5.05 22.12 -2.24
N ALA A 571 5.32 21.98 -3.54
CA ALA A 571 5.76 23.06 -4.41
C ALA A 571 4.64 23.63 -5.29
N GLY A 572 3.59 22.84 -5.60
CA GLY A 572 2.47 23.26 -6.43
C GLY A 572 2.91 23.80 -7.79
N ASP A 573 2.30 24.90 -8.23
CA ASP A 573 2.59 25.58 -9.51
C ASP A 573 4.05 26.06 -9.68
N LYS A 574 4.87 25.99 -8.62
CA LYS A 574 6.29 26.36 -8.67
C LYS A 574 7.18 25.25 -9.21
N ALA A 575 6.67 24.02 -9.32
CA ALA A 575 7.40 22.85 -9.80
C ALA A 575 7.50 22.84 -11.34
N THR A 576 8.41 23.63 -11.89
CA THR A 576 8.79 23.51 -13.31
C THR A 576 9.51 22.19 -13.57
N ASP A 577 9.59 21.75 -14.83
CA ASP A 577 10.33 20.52 -15.20
C ASP A 577 11.78 20.54 -14.68
N SER A 578 12.46 21.69 -14.76
CA SER A 578 13.82 21.86 -14.21
C SER A 578 13.85 21.77 -12.69
N TYR A 579 12.84 22.31 -11.99
CA TYR A 579 12.75 22.16 -10.53
C TYR A 579 12.56 20.69 -10.14
N ILE A 580 11.71 19.95 -10.86
CA ILE A 580 11.44 18.53 -10.61
C ILE A 580 12.70 17.70 -10.82
N GLU A 581 13.42 17.91 -11.93
CA GLU A 581 14.67 17.21 -12.22
C GLU A 581 15.72 17.47 -11.12
N ASP A 582 15.90 18.73 -10.75
CA ASP A 582 16.83 19.12 -9.70
C ASP A 582 16.44 18.55 -8.33
N PHE A 583 15.15 18.54 -7.99
CA PHE A 583 14.64 17.95 -6.75
C PHE A 583 14.95 16.46 -6.68
N VAL A 584 14.69 15.70 -7.75
CA VAL A 584 14.99 14.27 -7.81
C VAL A 584 16.50 14.02 -7.65
N ASN A 585 17.34 14.86 -8.27
CA ASN A 585 18.79 14.80 -8.08
C ASN A 585 19.21 15.09 -6.64
N GLY A 586 18.61 16.11 -6.01
CA GLY A 586 18.84 16.44 -4.60
C GLY A 586 18.46 15.32 -3.64
N VAL A 587 17.32 14.65 -3.89
CA VAL A 587 16.89 13.47 -3.12
C VAL A 587 17.93 12.36 -3.23
N LYS A 588 18.34 12.01 -4.46
CA LYS A 588 19.32 10.95 -4.71
C LYS A 588 20.65 11.20 -3.98
N ASP A 589 21.16 12.43 -4.07
CA ASP A 589 22.41 12.80 -3.39
C ASP A 589 22.25 12.79 -1.86
N GLY A 590 21.12 13.28 -1.35
CA GLY A 590 20.80 13.24 0.09
C GLY A 590 20.74 11.83 0.65
N GLU A 591 20.04 10.92 -0.04
CA GLU A 591 19.99 9.51 0.32
C GLU A 591 21.39 8.86 0.27
N GLY A 592 22.22 9.20 -0.72
CA GLY A 592 23.60 8.74 -0.78
C GLY A 592 24.46 9.24 0.38
N GLN A 593 24.22 10.46 0.87
CA GLN A 593 24.89 10.99 2.06
C GLN A 593 24.45 10.25 3.33
N VAL A 594 23.16 9.90 3.45
CA VAL A 594 22.62 9.09 4.56
C VAL A 594 23.27 7.71 4.59
N ASP A 595 23.32 7.00 3.44
CA ASP A 595 23.98 5.70 3.33
C ASP A 595 25.46 5.78 3.75
N LYS A 596 26.17 6.82 3.32
CA LYS A 596 27.56 7.05 3.70
C LYS A 596 27.72 7.29 5.21
N ALA A 597 26.80 8.03 5.83
CA ALA A 597 26.79 8.26 7.28
C ALA A 597 26.53 6.96 8.06
N LEU A 598 25.58 6.14 7.62
CA LEU A 598 25.29 4.83 8.20
C LEU A 598 26.48 3.87 8.09
N ARG A 599 27.15 3.81 6.92
CA ARG A 599 28.38 3.00 6.75
C ARG A 599 29.51 3.43 7.68
N ARG A 600 29.62 4.72 8.00
CA ARG A 600 30.62 5.23 8.95
C ARG A 600 30.32 4.81 10.39
N ARG A 601 29.05 4.68 10.79
CA ARG A 601 28.67 4.22 12.14
C ARG A 601 28.96 2.73 12.37
N ARG A 602 29.00 1.92 11.29
CA ARG A 602 29.31 0.48 11.36
C ARG A 602 30.81 0.18 11.54
N LYS A 603 31.69 1.13 11.20
CA LYS A 603 33.15 0.99 11.32
C LYS A 603 33.59 1.60 12.64
#